data_AF-A0A2E6WBF3-F1
#
_entry.id   AF-A0A2E6WBF3-F1
#
_cell.length_a   1.000
_cell.length_b   1.000
_cell.length_c   1.000
_cell.angle_alpha   90.00
_cell.angle_beta   90.00
_cell.angle_gamma   90.00
#
_symmetry.space_group_name_H-M   'P 1'
#
loop_
_entity.id
_entity.type
_entity.pdbx_description
1 polymer ?
#
loop_
_entity_poly.entity_id
_entity_poly.type
_entity_poly.pdbx_seq_one_letter_code
_entity_poly.pdbx_strand_id
1 'polypeptide(L)' 'MFVDYKDVDMLKKLVNRHGRIVGRRKTGCSAASQHAVTQAIKRARFMALLPYDGE' A
#
# COMPACT_ATOMS: atom_id res chain seq x y z
N MET A 1 14.87 -1.16 2.77
CA MET A 1 14.05 -0.84 1.58
C MET A 1 13.17 0.34 1.92
N PHE A 2 13.20 1.40 1.12
CA PHE A 2 12.34 2.57 1.27
C PHE A 2 11.23 2.51 0.23
N VAL A 3 10.00 2.86 0.62
CA VAL A 3 8.84 2.99 -0.28
C VAL A 3 8.23 4.34 0.02
N ASP A 4 8.21 5.23 -0.97
CA ASP A 4 7.63 6.56 -0.79
C ASP A 4 6.11 6.47 -0.72
N TYR A 5 5.52 7.12 0.28
CA TYR A 5 4.06 7.18 0.42
C TYR A 5 3.42 8.12 -0.62
N LYS A 6 4.23 8.94 -1.29
CA LYS A 6 3.79 9.85 -2.36
C LYS A 6 3.70 9.18 -3.73
N ASP A 7 4.27 8.00 -3.90
CA ASP A 7 4.13 7.21 -5.13
C ASP A 7 2.77 6.48 -5.14
N VAL A 8 1.69 7.25 -5.29
CA VAL A 8 0.31 6.76 -5.18
C VAL A 8 0.02 5.70 -6.24
N ASP A 9 0.58 5.83 -7.44
CA ASP A 9 0.32 4.90 -8.55
C ASP A 9 0.93 3.52 -8.30
N MET A 10 2.11 3.45 -7.69
CA MET A 10 2.65 2.19 -7.19
C MET A 10 1.77 1.61 -6.07
N LEU A 11 1.39 2.42 -5.09
CA LEU A 11 0.65 1.96 -3.92
C LEU A 11 -0.77 1.49 -4.25
N LYS A 12 -1.44 2.12 -5.23
CA LYS A 12 -2.76 1.70 -5.75
C LYS A 12 -2.75 0.26 -6.25
N LYS A 13 -1.65 -0.20 -6.84
CA LYS A 13 -1.50 -1.60 -7.32
C LYS A 13 -1.36 -2.62 -6.18
N LEU A 14 -1.05 -2.15 -4.97
CA LEU A 14 -0.82 -2.95 -3.78
C LEU A 14 -2.02 -2.94 -2.81
N VAL A 15 -3.12 -2.29 -3.20
CA VAL A 15 -4.43 -2.38 -2.55
C VAL A 15 -5.43 -3.04 -3.49
N ASN A 16 -6.43 -3.72 -2.93
CA ASN A 16 -7.54 -4.25 -3.71
C ASN A 16 -8.65 -3.20 -3.89
N ARG A 17 -9.68 -3.54 -4.68
CA ARG A 17 -10.84 -2.68 -4.93
C ARG A 17 -11.59 -2.22 -3.66
N HIS A 18 -11.48 -2.96 -2.56
CA HIS A 18 -12.13 -2.65 -1.28
C HIS A 18 -11.21 -1.86 -0.35
N GLY A 19 -10.17 -1.20 -0.88
CA GLY A 19 -9.21 -0.47 -0.07
C GLY A 19 -8.43 -1.34 0.93
N ARG A 20 -8.35 -2.67 0.78
CA ARG A 20 -7.53 -3.53 1.66
C ARG A 20 -6.15 -3.75 1.07
N ILE A 21 -5.12 -3.74 1.92
CA ILE A 21 -3.74 -4.01 1.51
C ILE A 21 -3.63 -5.46 1.05
N VAL A 22 -3.08 -5.67 -0.15
CA VAL A 22 -2.88 -7.01 -0.70
C VAL A 22 -1.75 -7.71 0.07
N GLY A 23 -2.01 -8.95 0.49
CA GLY A 23 -1.04 -9.74 1.25
C GLY A 23 0.13 -10.25 0.38
N ARG A 24 1.26 -10.53 1.05
CA ARG A 24 2.53 -10.92 0.40
C ARG A 24 2.44 -12.10 -0.58
N ARG A 25 1.54 -13.06 -0.34
CA ARG A 25 1.38 -14.25 -1.21
C ARG A 25 0.94 -13.89 -2.62
N LYS A 26 0.16 -12.80 -2.76
CA LYS A 26 -0.34 -12.34 -4.06
C LYS A 26 0.60 -11.31 -4.71
N THR A 27 1.30 -10.51 -3.92
CA THR A 27 2.25 -9.51 -4.43
C THR A 27 3.65 -10.08 -4.72
N GLY A 28 4.00 -11.24 -4.16
CA GLY A 28 5.36 -11.79 -4.22
C GLY A 28 6.38 -11.05 -3.36
N CYS A 29 5.93 -10.13 -2.50
CA CYS A 29 6.81 -9.32 -1.65
C CYS A 29 7.52 -10.18 -0.59
N SER A 30 8.79 -9.86 -0.33
CA SER A 30 9.49 -10.30 0.89
C SER A 30 8.84 -9.70 2.15
N ALA A 31 9.12 -10.26 3.33
CA ALA A 31 8.60 -9.69 4.58
C ALA A 31 9.03 -8.22 4.76
N ALA A 32 10.30 -7.90 4.53
CA ALA A 32 10.82 -6.54 4.65
C ALA A 32 10.14 -5.54 3.70
N SER A 33 9.94 -5.93 2.43
CA SER A 33 9.24 -5.09 1.46
C SER A 33 7.77 -4.90 1.82
N GLN A 34 7.08 -5.96 2.26
CA GLN A 34 5.68 -5.87 2.70
C GLN A 34 5.52 -4.91 3.89
N HIS A 35 6.46 -4.92 4.86
CA HIS A 35 6.44 -3.97 5.97
C HIS A 35 6.63 -2.52 5.51
N ALA A 36 7.56 -2.27 4.58
CA ALA A 36 7.78 -0.94 4.02
C ALA A 36 6.55 -0.42 3.25
N VAL A 37 5.97 -1.25 2.37
CA VAL A 37 4.73 -0.95 1.64
C VAL A 37 3.58 -0.65 2.60
N THR A 38 3.40 -1.48 3.64
CA THR A 38 2.31 -1.30 4.61
C THR A 38 2.42 0.04 5.34
N GLN A 39 3.63 0.45 5.73
CA GLN A 39 3.85 1.76 6.35
C GLN A 39 3.57 2.90 5.38
N ALA A 40 4.03 2.78 4.12
CA ALA A 40 3.79 3.78 3.08
C ALA A 40 2.28 3.96 2.81
N ILE A 41 1.53 2.87 2.64
CA ILE A 41 0.07 2.92 2.43
C ILE A 41 -0.64 3.61 3.61
N LYS A 42 -0.27 3.28 4.85
CA LYS A 42 -0.87 3.91 6.03
C LYS A 42 -0.62 5.42 6.07
N ARG A 43 0.59 5.87 5.72
CA ARG A 43 0.92 7.30 5.62
C ARG A 43 0.15 7.99 4.48
N ALA A 44 0.10 7.37 3.31
CA ALA A 44 -0.65 7.88 2.17
C ALA A 44 -2.14 8.06 2.49
N ARG A 45 -2.74 7.12 3.23
CA ARG A 45 -4.13 7.22 3.71
C ARG A 45 -4.36 8.37 4.68
N PHE A 46 -3.45 8.55 5.64
CA PHE A 46 -3.53 9.65 6.58
C PHE A 46 -3.46 11.02 5.87
N MET A 47 -2.69 11.10 4.78
CA MET A 47 -2.57 12.30 3.93
C MET A 47 -3.68 12.43 2.87
N ALA A 48 -4.73 11.60 2.93
CA ALA A 48 -5.81 11.56 1.94
C ALA A 48 -5.38 11.28 0.48
N LEU A 49 -4.18 10.71 0.27
CA LEU A 49 -3.68 10.31 -1.05
C LEU A 49 -4.24 8.95 -1.51
N LEU A 50 -4.67 8.12 -0.55
CA LEU A 50 -5.33 6.84 -0.77
C LEU A 50 -6.55 6.71 0.12
N PRO A 51 -7.64 6.07 -0.33
CA PRO A 51 -8.80 5.86 0.51
C PRO A 51 -8.58 4.71 1.51
N TYR A 52 -9.35 4.76 2.60
CA TYR A 52 -9.38 3.69 3.61
C TYR A 52 -10.25 2.51 3.17
N ASP A 53 -11.28 2.78 2.38
CA ASP A 53 -12.20 1.79 1.81
C ASP A 53 -12.30 1.96 0.29
N GLY A 54 -12.90 0.99 -0.39
CA GLY A 54 -13.26 1.14 -1.80
C GLY A 54 -14.36 2.18 -2.00
N GLU A 55 -14.56 2.60 -3.24
CA GLU A 55 -15.88 3.11 -3.66
C GLU A 55 -16.93 2.00 -3.59
#